data_AF-A0A5J4PTQ0-F1
#
_entry.id   AF-A0A5J4PTQ0-F1
#
_cell.length_a   1.000
_cell.length_b   1.000
_cell.length_c   1.000
_cell.angle_alpha   90.00
_cell.angle_beta   90.00
_cell.angle_gamma   90.00
#
_symmetry.space_group_name_H-M   'P 1'
#
loop_
_entity.id
_entity.type
_entity.pdbx_description
1 polymer ?
#
loop_
_entity_poly.entity_id
_entity_poly.type
_entity_poly.pdbx_seq_one_letter_code
_entity_poly.pdbx_strand_id
1 'polypeptide(L)'
;MLIPPTGLFSIINAKIRYFVSRKDNIASDYALSGFNEYGDYCKHWGLEGKKLSIPLKLKQFNHPFGEYFVKTIKELKNQCQVVIIPPVIRESAFRVHENNAEKINTFLLENDIPFLVPPQTHVVPDEYAYDTDYHVNRKGVDFYTTCIIKELKDVIK
;
A
#
# COMPACT_ATOMS: atom_id res chain seq x y z
N MET A 1 0.47 5.27 22.71
CA MET A 1 1.23 6.35 22.04
C MET A 1 2.63 6.33 22.66
N LEU A 2 3.66 5.83 21.94
CA LEU A 2 5.03 5.77 22.46
C LEU A 2 5.76 7.04 22.00
N ILE A 3 6.18 7.86 22.97
CA ILE A 3 6.97 9.07 22.73
C ILE A 3 8.38 8.62 22.30
N PRO A 4 8.93 9.12 21.19
CA PRO A 4 10.27 8.71 20.77
C PRO A 4 11.32 9.23 21.76
N PRO A 5 12.35 8.43 22.08
CA PRO A 5 13.39 8.84 23.01
C PRO A 5 14.20 10.01 22.46
N THR A 6 14.12 11.17 23.12
CA THR A 6 14.87 12.38 22.75
C THR A 6 16.17 12.44 23.56
N GLY A 7 17.22 11.79 23.05
CA GLY A 7 18.56 11.85 23.63
C GLY A 7 19.50 10.77 23.08
N LEU A 8 20.78 11.10 22.89
CA LEU A 8 21.76 10.17 22.31
C LEU A 8 21.87 8.87 23.11
N PHE A 9 21.86 8.97 24.45
CA PHE A 9 21.88 7.80 25.35
C PHE A 9 20.60 6.97 25.32
N SER A 10 19.43 7.59 25.14
CA SER A 10 18.16 6.88 25.07
C SER A 10 17.99 6.17 23.72
N ILE A 11 18.51 6.75 22.64
CA ILE A 11 18.63 6.10 21.32
C ILE A 11 19.59 4.91 21.38
N ILE A 12 20.76 5.06 22.01
CA ILE A 12 21.73 3.95 22.16
C ILE A 12 21.12 2.82 23.01
N ASN A 13 20.46 3.14 24.13
CA ASN A 13 19.82 2.14 24.97
C ASN A 13 18.62 1.45 24.31
N ALA A 14 17.89 2.15 23.43
CA ALA A 14 16.85 1.54 22.61
C ALA A 14 17.46 0.57 21.59
N LYS A 15 18.57 0.97 20.93
CA LYS A 15 19.31 0.09 20.00
C LYS A 15 19.88 -1.14 20.70
N ILE A 16 20.50 -0.99 21.87
CA ILE A 16 21.06 -2.13 22.63
C ILE A 16 19.94 -3.10 23.05
N ARG A 17 18.82 -2.59 23.59
CA ARG A 17 17.67 -3.44 23.94
C ARG A 17 17.10 -4.17 22.73
N TYR A 18 17.03 -3.50 21.58
CA TYR A 18 16.63 -4.10 20.31
C TYR A 18 17.58 -5.22 19.85
N PHE A 19 18.89 -5.04 19.99
CA PHE A 19 19.87 -6.08 19.65
C PHE A 19 19.80 -7.28 20.60
N VAL A 20 19.57 -7.05 21.90
CA VAL A 20 19.44 -8.12 22.91
C VAL A 20 18.15 -8.92 22.71
N SER A 21 17.04 -8.30 22.30
CA SER A 21 15.79 -9.03 22.03
C SER A 21 15.82 -9.87 20.75
N ARG A 22 16.87 -9.78 19.94
CA ARG A 22 17.02 -10.46 18.64
C ARG A 22 17.51 -11.91 18.76
N LYS A 23 17.99 -12.32 19.93
CA LYS A 23 18.57 -13.65 20.13
C LYS A 23 17.54 -14.78 20.18
N ASP A 24 16.29 -14.45 20.50
CA ASP A 24 15.19 -15.41 20.56
C ASP A 24 14.09 -14.98 19.58
N ASN A 25 14.14 -15.46 18.33
CA ASN A 25 12.97 -15.94 17.59
C ASN A 25 13.32 -16.35 16.15
N ILE A 26 13.04 -17.63 15.88
CA ILE A 26 13.06 -18.29 14.59
C ILE A 26 11.87 -17.77 13.75
N ALA A 27 12.13 -17.53 12.46
CA ALA A 27 11.17 -17.43 11.34
C ALA A 27 9.84 -16.70 11.58
N SER A 28 9.86 -15.38 11.45
CA SER A 28 8.68 -14.61 11.01
C SER A 28 9.14 -13.76 9.83
N ASP A 29 8.58 -14.02 8.65
CA ASP A 29 8.91 -13.27 7.43
C ASP A 29 8.70 -11.77 7.59
N TYR A 30 7.81 -11.34 8.50
CA TYR A 30 7.53 -9.95 8.85
C TYR A 30 8.25 -9.56 10.16
N ALA A 31 9.23 -8.67 10.07
CA ALA A 31 10.01 -8.17 11.22
C ALA A 31 10.15 -6.65 11.14
N LEU A 32 10.30 -5.97 12.29
CA LEU A 32 10.51 -4.52 12.34
C LEU A 32 11.75 -4.08 11.53
N SER A 33 12.78 -4.93 11.43
CA SER A 33 13.95 -4.68 10.57
C SER A 33 13.64 -4.67 9.08
N GLY A 34 12.43 -5.06 8.68
CA GLY A 34 11.97 -5.03 7.30
C GLY A 34 11.44 -3.68 6.85
N PHE A 35 11.33 -2.70 7.75
CA PHE A 35 10.82 -1.36 7.42
C PHE A 35 11.95 -0.35 7.24
N ASN A 36 11.76 0.62 6.34
CA ASN A 36 12.63 1.79 6.21
C ASN A 36 12.24 2.89 7.24
N GLU A 37 12.96 4.02 7.21
CA GLU A 37 12.68 5.16 8.10
C GLU A 37 11.36 5.90 7.82
N TYR A 38 10.75 5.65 6.66
CA TYR A 38 9.46 6.20 6.25
C TYR A 38 8.28 5.29 6.63
N GLY A 39 8.56 4.09 7.17
CA GLY A 39 7.55 3.11 7.56
C GLY A 39 7.10 2.18 6.42
N ASP A 40 7.78 2.19 5.28
CA ASP A 40 7.51 1.24 4.20
C ASP A 40 8.16 -0.11 4.50
N TYR A 41 7.45 -1.19 4.22
CA TYR A 41 8.03 -2.53 4.28
C TYR A 41 8.85 -2.82 3.02
N CYS A 42 10.18 -2.93 3.19
CA CYS A 42 11.18 -2.96 2.12
C CYS A 42 11.97 -4.28 2.07
N LYS A 43 11.77 -5.19 3.03
CA LYS A 43 12.60 -6.42 3.17
C LYS A 43 12.67 -7.26 1.90
N HIS A 44 11.59 -7.27 1.12
CA HIS A 44 11.48 -8.08 -0.09
C HIS A 44 12.06 -7.43 -1.35
N TRP A 45 12.45 -6.15 -1.31
CA TRP A 45 12.90 -5.43 -2.51
C TRP A 45 14.15 -6.03 -3.15
N GLY A 46 15.02 -6.67 -2.37
CA GLY A 46 16.21 -7.38 -2.85
C GLY A 46 16.02 -8.87 -3.08
N LEU A 47 14.80 -9.39 -2.93
CA LEU A 47 14.49 -10.81 -3.11
C LEU A 47 14.01 -11.09 -4.53
N GLU A 48 14.23 -12.31 -5.01
CA GLU A 48 13.66 -12.76 -6.28
C GLU A 48 12.13 -12.84 -6.19
N GLY A 49 11.47 -12.55 -7.31
CA GLY A 49 10.02 -12.67 -7.42
C GLY A 49 9.56 -14.11 -7.21
N LYS A 50 8.46 -14.30 -6.49
CA LYS A 50 7.83 -15.62 -6.31
C LYS A 50 6.91 -15.91 -7.49
N LYS A 51 6.76 -17.20 -7.81
CA LYS A 51 5.76 -17.63 -8.77
C LYS A 51 4.36 -17.36 -8.21
N LEU A 52 3.58 -16.54 -8.91
CA LEU A 52 2.22 -16.20 -8.52
C LEU A 52 1.22 -17.22 -9.04
N SER A 53 0.17 -17.46 -8.26
CA SER A 53 -1.00 -18.19 -8.73
C SER A 53 -1.81 -17.35 -9.72
N ILE A 54 -2.74 -18.01 -10.41
CA ILE A 54 -3.72 -17.33 -11.24
C ILE A 54 -4.60 -16.47 -10.32
N PRO A 55 -4.84 -15.18 -10.66
CA PRO A 55 -5.71 -14.31 -9.89
C PRO A 55 -7.11 -14.92 -9.75
N LEU A 56 -7.63 -14.93 -8.52
CA LEU A 56 -8.95 -15.49 -8.24
C LEU A 56 -10.01 -14.41 -8.34
N LYS A 57 -11.00 -14.58 -9.22
CA LYS A 57 -12.13 -13.64 -9.34
C LYS A 57 -12.77 -13.37 -7.98
N LEU A 58 -12.71 -12.12 -7.54
CA LEU A 58 -13.31 -11.74 -6.26
C LEU A 58 -14.83 -11.87 -6.34
N LYS A 59 -15.42 -12.16 -5.17
CA LYS A 59 -16.87 -12.11 -4.96
C LYS A 59 -17.40 -10.68 -5.16
N GLN A 60 -18.71 -10.54 -5.07
CA GLN A 60 -19.43 -9.27 -5.16
C GLN A 60 -18.80 -8.15 -4.30
N PHE A 61 -19.03 -6.90 -4.73
CA PHE A 61 -18.60 -5.71 -4.00
C PHE A 61 -19.17 -5.71 -2.58
N ASN A 62 -18.30 -5.41 -1.60
CA ASN A 62 -18.67 -5.36 -0.20
C ASN A 62 -19.29 -3.99 0.13
N HIS A 63 -20.59 -3.85 -0.15
CA HIS A 63 -21.33 -2.61 0.09
C HIS A 63 -21.22 -2.10 1.54
N PRO A 64 -21.38 -2.92 2.60
CA PRO A 64 -21.21 -2.45 3.98
C PRO A 64 -19.84 -1.81 4.24
N PHE A 65 -18.76 -2.38 3.69
CA PHE A 65 -17.44 -1.77 3.80
C PHE A 65 -17.33 -0.50 2.96
N GLY A 66 -17.91 -0.47 1.76
CA GLY A 66 -17.96 0.72 0.91
C GLY A 66 -18.65 1.90 1.61
N GLU A 67 -19.80 1.67 2.24
CA GLU A 67 -20.53 2.69 3.00
C GLU A 67 -19.74 3.19 4.20
N TYR A 68 -19.12 2.27 4.95
CA TYR A 68 -18.21 2.62 6.04
C TYR A 68 -17.06 3.50 5.55
N PHE A 69 -16.40 3.09 4.46
CA PHE A 69 -15.30 3.83 3.86
C PHE A 69 -15.72 5.23 3.42
N VAL A 70 -16.85 5.37 2.71
CA VAL A 70 -17.41 6.68 2.30
C VAL A 70 -17.63 7.58 3.50
N LYS A 71 -18.28 7.07 4.54
CA LYS A 71 -18.54 7.83 5.76
C LYS A 71 -17.24 8.31 6.40
N THR A 72 -16.26 7.42 6.57
CA THR A 72 -14.96 7.76 7.16
C THR A 72 -14.22 8.82 6.34
N ILE A 73 -14.20 8.70 5.01
CA ILE A 73 -13.56 9.70 4.15
C ILE A 73 -14.26 11.07 4.26
N LYS A 74 -15.60 11.11 4.24
CA LYS A 74 -16.36 12.36 4.39
C LYS A 74 -16.11 13.02 5.74
N GLU A 75 -16.00 12.24 6.81
CA GLU A 75 -15.64 12.75 8.14
C GLU A 75 -14.22 13.33 8.17
N LEU A 76 -13.25 12.64 7.57
CA LEU A 76 -11.85 13.09 7.47
C LEU A 76 -11.71 14.36 6.61
N LYS A 77 -12.49 14.49 5.54
CA LYS A 77 -12.51 15.68 4.66
C LYS A 77 -12.87 16.98 5.39
N ASN A 78 -13.53 16.90 6.56
CA ASN A 78 -13.80 18.07 7.40
C ASN A 78 -12.57 18.57 8.18
N GLN A 79 -11.51 17.75 8.26
CA GLN A 79 -10.31 18.03 9.05
C GLN A 79 -9.08 18.23 8.18
N CYS A 80 -9.01 17.56 7.02
CA CYS A 80 -7.89 17.63 6.12
C CYS A 80 -8.31 17.38 4.67
N GLN A 81 -7.43 17.70 3.73
CA GLN A 81 -7.57 17.25 2.35
C GLN A 81 -7.36 15.74 2.29
N VAL A 82 -8.31 15.03 1.69
CA VAL A 82 -8.22 13.58 1.48
C VAL A 82 -8.20 13.28 0.00
N VAL A 83 -7.18 12.53 -0.41
CA VAL A 83 -6.96 12.07 -1.78
C VAL A 83 -6.98 10.56 -1.78
N ILE A 84 -7.76 9.96 -2.68
CA ILE A 84 -7.86 8.51 -2.81
C ILE A 84 -7.18 8.11 -4.10
N ILE A 85 -6.22 7.19 -4.04
CA ILE A 85 -5.50 6.69 -5.21
C ILE A 85 -5.77 5.19 -5.33
N PRO A 86 -6.06 4.65 -6.53
CA PRO A 86 -6.21 3.22 -6.72
C PRO A 86 -4.93 2.48 -6.29
N PRO A 87 -5.03 1.27 -5.73
CA PRO A 87 -3.85 0.48 -5.40
C PRO A 87 -3.10 0.04 -6.66
N VAL A 88 -1.80 -0.21 -6.53
CA VAL A 88 -1.02 -0.90 -7.56
C VAL A 88 -1.51 -2.34 -7.70
N ILE A 89 -1.57 -2.83 -8.93
CA ILE A 89 -1.96 -4.21 -9.25
C ILE A 89 -1.27 -4.64 -10.54
N ARG A 90 -0.85 -5.90 -10.62
CA ARG A 90 -0.27 -6.45 -11.86
C ARG A 90 -1.32 -6.64 -12.96
N GLU A 91 -0.88 -6.59 -14.21
CA GLU A 91 -1.74 -6.60 -15.39
C GLU A 91 -2.68 -7.80 -15.46
N SER A 92 -2.17 -9.02 -15.26
CA SER A 92 -3.01 -10.21 -15.35
C SER A 92 -4.10 -10.25 -14.27
N ALA A 93 -3.81 -9.72 -13.09
CA ALA A 93 -4.77 -9.59 -12.01
C ALA A 93 -5.79 -8.49 -12.29
N PHE A 94 -5.36 -7.36 -12.83
CA PHE A 94 -6.27 -6.30 -13.23
C PHE A 94 -7.28 -6.80 -14.27
N ARG A 95 -6.84 -7.56 -15.29
CA ARG A 95 -7.74 -8.14 -16.31
C ARG A 95 -8.83 -9.04 -15.70
N VAL A 96 -8.52 -9.77 -14.63
CA VAL A 96 -9.51 -10.60 -13.90
C VAL A 96 -10.45 -9.73 -13.03
N HIS A 97 -9.97 -8.57 -12.58
CA HIS A 97 -10.64 -7.69 -11.62
C HIS A 97 -11.21 -6.41 -12.20
N GLU A 98 -11.08 -6.17 -13.51
CA GLU A 98 -11.45 -4.91 -14.17
C GLU A 98 -12.89 -4.49 -13.84
N ASN A 99 -13.85 -5.40 -14.00
CA ASN A 99 -15.25 -5.13 -13.65
C ASN A 99 -15.48 -4.84 -12.15
N ASN A 100 -14.65 -5.38 -11.25
CA ASN A 100 -14.74 -5.06 -9.83
C ASN A 100 -14.09 -3.71 -9.53
N ALA A 101 -12.97 -3.40 -10.18
CA ALA A 101 -12.31 -2.10 -10.09
C ALA A 101 -13.26 -0.99 -10.57
N GLU A 102 -13.97 -1.21 -11.67
CA GLU A 102 -14.95 -0.24 -12.16
C GLU A 102 -16.17 -0.10 -11.27
N LYS A 103 -16.66 -1.18 -10.66
CA LYS A 103 -17.73 -1.08 -9.66
C LYS A 103 -17.31 -0.22 -8.46
N ILE A 104 -16.06 -0.36 -7.99
CA ILE A 104 -15.52 0.47 -6.92
C ILE A 104 -15.40 1.91 -7.40
N ASN A 105 -14.85 2.14 -8.59
CA ASN A 105 -14.71 3.46 -9.18
C ASN A 105 -16.05 4.21 -9.29
N THR A 106 -17.06 3.56 -9.86
CA THR A 106 -18.43 4.10 -9.96
C THR A 106 -19.01 4.38 -8.57
N PHE A 107 -18.90 3.45 -7.62
CA PHE A 107 -19.40 3.64 -6.27
C PHE A 107 -18.76 4.87 -5.58
N LEU A 108 -17.46 5.06 -5.75
CA LEU A 108 -16.74 6.21 -5.20
C LEU A 108 -17.11 7.53 -5.88
N LEU A 109 -17.28 7.52 -7.22
CA LEU A 109 -17.75 8.65 -8.01
C LEU A 109 -19.16 9.10 -7.59
N GLU A 110 -20.10 8.16 -7.46
CA GLU A 110 -21.48 8.41 -7.02
C GLU A 110 -21.57 8.95 -5.59
N ASN A 111 -20.51 8.79 -4.79
CA ASN A 111 -20.43 9.27 -3.41
C ASN A 111 -19.56 10.53 -3.22
N ASP A 112 -19.16 11.21 -4.31
CA ASP A 112 -18.33 12.42 -4.31
C ASP A 112 -16.95 12.23 -3.63
N ILE A 113 -16.41 11.01 -3.72
CA ILE A 113 -15.08 10.66 -3.24
C ILE A 113 -14.28 9.89 -4.32
N PRO A 114 -14.16 10.44 -5.54
CA PRO A 114 -13.54 9.73 -6.65
C PRO A 114 -12.09 9.38 -6.37
N PHE A 115 -11.60 8.36 -7.07
CA PHE A 115 -10.16 8.19 -7.23
C PHE A 115 -9.56 9.41 -7.92
N LEU A 116 -8.32 9.75 -7.56
CA LEU A 116 -7.55 10.81 -8.20
C LEU A 116 -7.30 10.51 -9.68
N VAL A 117 -7.12 9.23 -10.01
CA VAL A 117 -6.94 8.73 -11.37
C VAL A 117 -7.76 7.45 -11.57
N PRO A 118 -8.12 7.09 -12.81
CA PRO A 118 -8.79 5.83 -13.10
C PRO A 118 -8.01 4.59 -12.60
N PRO A 119 -8.68 3.50 -12.16
CA PRO A 119 -8.01 2.31 -11.62
C PRO A 119 -6.94 1.67 -12.52
N GLN A 120 -7.09 1.78 -13.84
CA GLN A 120 -6.15 1.23 -14.82
C GLN A 120 -4.83 2.02 -14.93
N THR A 121 -4.76 3.23 -14.41
CA THR A 121 -3.67 4.18 -14.67
C THR A 121 -2.30 3.66 -14.23
N HIS A 122 -2.25 2.94 -13.11
CA HIS A 122 -1.02 2.45 -12.49
C HIS A 122 -0.93 0.93 -12.45
N VAL A 123 -1.61 0.26 -13.39
CA VAL A 123 -1.45 -1.17 -13.58
C VAL A 123 -0.01 -1.44 -14.03
N VAL A 124 0.66 -2.36 -13.35
CA VAL A 124 2.07 -2.68 -13.62
C VAL A 124 2.19 -3.97 -14.42
N PRO A 125 3.26 -4.13 -15.20
CA PRO A 125 3.60 -5.42 -15.80
C PRO A 125 3.71 -6.54 -14.75
N ASP A 126 3.41 -7.77 -15.15
CA ASP A 126 3.43 -8.93 -14.25
C ASP A 126 4.81 -9.16 -13.62
N GLU A 127 5.90 -8.84 -14.32
CA GLU A 127 7.27 -8.93 -13.80
C GLU A 127 7.57 -7.96 -12.65
N TYR A 128 6.69 -7.00 -12.35
CA TYR A 128 6.84 -6.09 -11.22
C TYR A 128 6.22 -6.63 -9.93
N ALA A 129 5.48 -7.73 -10.00
CA ALA A 129 4.94 -8.37 -8.82
C ALA A 129 6.02 -9.16 -8.06
N TYR A 130 5.87 -9.25 -6.73
CA TYR A 130 6.74 -10.02 -5.85
C TYR A 130 6.09 -11.32 -5.43
N ASP A 131 5.06 -11.29 -4.57
CA ASP A 131 4.42 -12.51 -4.05
C ASP A 131 2.89 -12.48 -3.98
N THR A 132 2.27 -11.35 -4.32
CA THR A 132 0.82 -11.25 -4.54
C THR A 132 0.54 -10.30 -5.70
N ASP A 133 -0.73 -10.19 -6.09
CA ASP A 133 -1.17 -9.35 -7.20
C ASP A 133 -0.95 -7.83 -6.98
N TYR A 134 -0.79 -7.42 -5.72
CA TYR A 134 -0.63 -6.01 -5.30
C TYR A 134 0.67 -5.74 -4.55
N HIS A 135 1.45 -6.79 -4.25
CA HIS A 135 2.73 -6.65 -3.57
C HIS A 135 3.85 -6.66 -4.61
N VAL A 136 4.43 -5.49 -4.85
CA VAL A 136 5.39 -5.27 -5.94
C VAL A 136 6.85 -5.39 -5.48
N ASN A 137 7.73 -5.80 -6.39
CA ASN A 137 9.17 -5.81 -6.19
C ASN A 137 9.78 -4.41 -6.35
N ARG A 138 11.11 -4.29 -6.25
CA ARG A 138 11.78 -2.99 -6.31
C ARG A 138 11.46 -2.19 -7.57
N LYS A 139 11.43 -2.83 -8.75
CA LYS A 139 11.12 -2.16 -10.01
C LYS A 139 9.69 -1.60 -10.01
N GLY A 140 8.75 -2.37 -9.48
CA GLY A 140 7.37 -1.94 -9.33
C GLY A 140 7.20 -0.79 -8.33
N VAL A 141 7.95 -0.80 -7.22
CA VAL A 141 7.98 0.33 -6.28
C VAL A 141 8.54 1.58 -6.95
N ASP A 142 9.71 1.51 -7.59
CA ASP A 142 10.34 2.68 -8.21
C ASP A 142 9.42 3.30 -9.30
N PHE A 143 8.76 2.44 -10.09
CA PHE A 143 7.74 2.87 -11.05
C PHE A 143 6.54 3.54 -10.35
N TYR A 144 5.91 2.84 -9.40
CA TYR A 144 4.68 3.32 -8.77
C TYR A 144 4.93 4.60 -7.96
N THR A 145 6.05 4.71 -7.24
CA THR A 145 6.45 5.94 -6.54
C THR A 145 6.58 7.11 -7.52
N THR A 146 7.17 6.90 -8.69
CA THR A 146 7.29 7.96 -9.72
C THR A 146 5.91 8.42 -10.21
N CYS A 147 4.99 7.48 -10.45
CA CYS A 147 3.61 7.79 -10.81
C CYS A 147 2.90 8.58 -9.69
N ILE A 148 2.97 8.11 -8.45
CA ILE A 148 2.33 8.78 -7.31
C ILE A 148 2.87 10.20 -7.11
N ILE A 149 4.19 10.40 -7.21
CA ILE A 149 4.78 11.75 -7.15
C ILE A 149 4.20 12.65 -8.23
N LYS A 150 4.03 12.14 -9.46
CA LYS A 150 3.44 12.90 -10.56
C LYS A 150 1.99 13.29 -10.25
N GLU A 151 1.15 12.35 -9.85
CA GLU A 151 -0.26 12.62 -9.57
C GLU A 151 -0.45 13.57 -8.38
N LEU A 152 0.40 13.46 -7.36
CA LEU A 152 0.31 14.31 -6.17
C LEU A 152 0.80 15.74 -6.39
N LYS A 153 1.69 16.00 -7.37
CA LYS A 153 2.18 17.36 -7.67
C LYS A 153 1.07 18.33 -8.00
N ASP A 154 0.02 17.86 -8.66
CA ASP A 154 -1.11 18.71 -9.07
C ASP A 154 -2.11 18.95 -7.93
N VAL A 155 -1.98 18.21 -6.82
CA VAL A 155 -2.93 18.16 -5.72
C VAL A 155 -2.39 18.80 -4.44
N ILE A 156 -1.09 18.66 -4.21
CA ILE A 156 -0.38 19.24 -3.07
C ILE A 156 0.14 20.62 -3.51
N LYS A 157 -0.39 21.68 -2.89
CA LYS A 157 0.06 23.07 -3.07
C LYS A 157 1.02 23.47 -1.96
#